data_AF-A0A1Y3B2J8-F1
#
_entry.id   AF-A0A1Y3B2J8-F1
#
_cell.length_a   1.000
_cell.length_b   1.000
_cell.length_c   1.000
_cell.angle_alpha   90.00
_cell.angle_beta   90.00
_cell.angle_gamma   90.00
#
_symmetry.space_group_name_H-M   'P 1'
#
loop_
_entity.id
_entity.type
_entity.pdbx_description
1 polymer ?
#
loop_
_entity_poly.entity_id
_entity_poly.type
_entity_poly.pdbx_seq_one_letter_code
_entity_poly.pdbx_strand_id
1 'polypeptide(L)'
;MKSLNTTIERSRRSTDQYSYWSQIQLQLLQLAGLDHGYTGYDNHLFNHRQGKFDPDFILENIDPCGTILLHLYTEYDDLKYLLSNNTRVKNEQQQQQQHFEEHCSALIKILPNQMDVLVSHVTFANLKSMLRILKRYTLNYSTSNSKTIVMSSYPDYI
;
A
#
# COMPACT_ATOMS: atom_id res chain seq x y z
N MET A 1 0.96 10.80 -10.56
CA MET A 1 -0.29 11.60 -10.64
C MET A 1 -1.33 11.04 -11.62
N LYS A 2 -1.06 10.86 -12.94
CA LYS A 2 -2.08 10.36 -13.89
C LYS A 2 -2.71 9.00 -13.50
N SER A 3 -1.92 8.06 -12.98
CA SER A 3 -2.42 6.75 -12.52
C SER A 3 -3.40 6.87 -11.36
N LEU A 4 -2.99 7.58 -10.28
CA LEU A 4 -3.81 7.78 -9.08
C LEU A 4 -5.17 8.43 -9.40
N ASN A 5 -5.17 9.53 -10.15
CA ASN A 5 -6.42 10.21 -10.53
C ASN A 5 -7.32 9.31 -11.37
N THR A 6 -6.75 8.52 -12.28
CA THR A 6 -7.52 7.56 -13.10
C THR A 6 -8.13 6.47 -12.22
N THR A 7 -7.40 5.97 -11.23
CA THR A 7 -7.90 4.95 -10.28
C THR A 7 -9.02 5.51 -9.41
N ILE A 8 -8.88 6.73 -8.88
CA ILE A 8 -9.92 7.41 -8.09
C ILE A 8 -11.19 7.57 -8.94
N GLU A 9 -11.07 8.13 -10.14
CA GLU A 9 -12.21 8.31 -11.06
C GLU A 9 -12.91 6.99 -11.39
N ARG A 10 -12.15 5.93 -11.65
CA ARG A 10 -12.71 4.60 -11.93
C ARG A 10 -13.42 4.01 -10.72
N SER A 11 -12.86 4.18 -9.53
CA SER A 11 -13.48 3.70 -8.29
C SER A 11 -14.83 4.38 -8.03
N ARG A 12 -14.92 5.70 -8.27
CA ARG A 12 -16.17 6.48 -8.08
C ARG A 12 -17.27 6.14 -9.08
N ARG A 13 -16.90 5.85 -10.33
CA ARG A 13 -17.86 5.51 -11.39
C ARG A 13 -18.36 4.07 -11.28
N SER A 14 -17.67 3.22 -10.53
CA SER A 14 -18.08 1.85 -10.36
C SER A 14 -19.33 1.79 -9.48
N THR A 15 -20.39 1.19 -10.00
CA THR A 15 -21.60 0.88 -9.22
C THR A 15 -21.33 -0.30 -8.29
N ASP A 16 -22.14 -0.47 -7.24
CA ASP A 16 -22.08 -1.56 -6.23
C ASP A 16 -21.98 -2.98 -6.83
N GLN A 17 -22.25 -3.14 -8.12
CA GLN A 17 -22.10 -4.37 -8.88
C GLN A 17 -20.63 -4.83 -9.03
N TYR A 18 -19.65 -3.92 -8.94
CA TYR A 18 -18.23 -4.24 -9.12
C TYR A 18 -17.49 -4.32 -7.78
N SER A 19 -17.51 -5.51 -7.17
CA SER A 19 -16.80 -5.81 -5.90
C SER A 19 -15.33 -5.36 -5.90
N TYR A 20 -14.63 -5.44 -7.04
CA TYR A 20 -13.23 -5.02 -7.16
C TYR A 20 -13.00 -3.53 -6.86
N TRP A 21 -13.73 -2.63 -7.53
CA TRP A 21 -13.49 -1.20 -7.42
C TRP A 21 -13.94 -0.63 -6.07
N SER A 22 -14.95 -1.24 -5.45
CA SER A 22 -15.31 -0.97 -4.06
C SER A 22 -14.16 -1.28 -3.11
N GLN A 23 -13.45 -2.41 -3.28
CA GLN A 23 -12.28 -2.74 -2.46
C GLN A 23 -11.11 -1.77 -2.69
N ILE A 24 -10.88 -1.34 -3.94
CA ILE A 24 -9.86 -0.32 -4.24
C ILE A 24 -10.19 1.00 -3.54
N GLN A 25 -11.45 1.42 -3.57
CA GLN A 25 -11.88 2.64 -2.89
C GLN A 25 -11.64 2.56 -1.38
N LEU A 26 -11.93 1.42 -0.74
CA LEU A 26 -11.66 1.22 0.69
C LEU A 26 -10.16 1.33 1.02
N GLN A 27 -9.28 0.75 0.18
CA GLN A 27 -7.83 0.87 0.37
C GLN A 27 -7.36 2.33 0.21
N LEU A 28 -7.86 3.04 -0.80
CA LEU A 28 -7.53 4.45 -1.03
C LEU A 28 -8.03 5.33 0.13
N LEU A 29 -9.22 5.06 0.66
CA LEU A 29 -9.75 5.77 1.82
C LEU A 29 -8.91 5.54 3.07
N GLN A 30 -8.42 4.32 3.29
CA GLN A 30 -7.53 4.02 4.40
C GLN A 30 -6.19 4.78 4.28
N LEU A 31 -5.61 4.84 3.06
CA LEU A 31 -4.41 5.60 2.78
C LEU A 31 -4.62 7.09 3.00
N ALA A 32 -5.72 7.63 2.48
CA ALA A 32 -6.06 9.03 2.59
C ALA A 32 -6.32 9.45 4.04
N GLY A 33 -6.99 8.58 4.82
CA GLY A 33 -7.21 8.77 6.25
C GLY A 33 -5.91 8.73 7.06
N LEU A 34 -4.95 7.88 6.68
CA LEU A 34 -3.62 7.84 7.29
C LEU A 34 -2.84 9.14 7.03
N ASP A 35 -2.80 9.59 5.77
CA ASP A 35 -2.11 10.82 5.36
C ASP A 35 -2.68 12.04 6.08
N HIS A 36 -4.01 12.12 6.15
CA HIS A 36 -4.75 13.15 6.86
C HIS A 36 -4.49 13.10 8.38
N GLY A 37 -4.47 11.90 8.98
CA GLY A 37 -4.17 11.71 10.41
C GLY A 37 -2.73 12.08 10.78
N TYR A 38 -1.78 11.83 9.89
CA TYR A 38 -0.35 12.13 10.10
C TYR A 38 -0.03 13.62 9.91
N THR A 39 -0.54 14.23 8.83
CA THR A 39 -0.28 15.64 8.51
C THR A 39 -0.99 16.61 9.45
N GLY A 40 -2.01 16.14 10.19
CA GLY A 40 -2.75 16.94 11.15
C GLY A 40 -3.27 18.24 10.55
N TYR A 41 -3.58 18.25 9.24
CA TYR A 41 -3.80 19.47 8.48
C TYR A 41 -4.79 20.36 9.21
N ASP A 42 -4.23 21.52 9.58
CA ASP A 42 -4.78 22.69 10.26
C ASP A 42 -6.29 22.66 10.55
N ASN A 43 -6.66 23.15 11.74
CA ASN A 43 -8.02 23.34 12.26
C ASN A 43 -8.98 24.17 11.34
N HIS A 44 -8.61 24.44 10.09
CA HIS A 44 -9.35 25.15 9.06
C HIS A 44 -10.17 24.27 8.09
N LEU A 45 -9.87 22.97 7.93
CA LEU A 45 -10.74 22.06 7.16
C LEU A 45 -11.79 21.36 8.04
N PHE A 46 -11.52 21.26 9.34
CA PHE A 46 -12.55 21.01 10.34
C PHE A 46 -13.19 22.33 10.76
N ASN A 47 -14.01 22.91 9.88
CA ASN A 47 -15.06 23.78 10.36
C ASN A 47 -16.02 22.88 11.17
N HIS A 48 -15.75 22.81 12.47
CA HIS A 48 -16.32 21.93 13.50
C HIS A 48 -17.81 22.20 13.76
N ARG A 49 -18.57 22.58 12.72
CA ARG A 49 -20.02 22.77 12.75
C ARG A 49 -20.76 21.75 11.89
N GLN A 50 -20.09 20.93 11.08
CA GLN A 50 -20.70 19.81 10.36
C GLN A 50 -19.74 18.61 10.33
N GLY A 51 -19.73 17.80 11.39
CA GLY A 51 -18.93 16.57 11.49
C GLY A 51 -19.39 15.49 10.52
N LYS A 52 -19.13 15.65 9.22
CA LYS A 52 -19.29 14.61 8.21
C LYS A 52 -17.93 14.27 7.63
N PHE A 53 -17.52 13.01 7.83
CA PHE A 53 -16.52 12.36 7.00
C PHE A 53 -17.01 12.46 5.56
N ASP A 54 -16.27 13.19 4.72
CA ASP A 54 -16.51 13.25 3.28
C ASP A 54 -15.44 12.40 2.59
N PRO A 55 -15.75 11.13 2.24
CA PRO A 55 -14.82 10.22 1.58
C PRO A 55 -14.27 10.81 0.28
N ASP A 56 -15.07 11.61 -0.43
CA ASP A 56 -14.70 12.16 -1.72
C ASP A 56 -13.66 13.27 -1.58
N PHE A 57 -13.80 14.11 -0.55
CA PHE A 57 -12.83 15.16 -0.25
C PHE A 57 -11.44 14.58 0.08
N ILE A 58 -11.38 13.51 0.88
CA ILE A 58 -10.10 12.94 1.32
C ILE A 58 -9.42 12.20 0.15
N LEU A 59 -10.18 11.54 -0.73
CA LEU A 59 -9.63 10.90 -1.92
C LEU A 59 -9.02 11.90 -2.91
N GLU A 60 -9.60 13.09 -3.04
CA GLU A 60 -9.10 14.15 -3.93
C GLU A 60 -7.81 14.82 -3.43
N ASN A 61 -7.48 14.67 -2.15
CA ASN A 61 -6.35 15.32 -1.49
C ASN A 61 -5.24 14.36 -1.05
N ILE A 62 -5.16 13.16 -1.63
CA ILE A 62 -4.03 12.24 -1.40
C ILE A 62 -2.76 12.88 -1.96
N ASP A 63 -1.78 13.20 -1.11
CA ASP A 63 -0.48 13.70 -1.54
C ASP A 63 0.29 12.58 -2.28
N PRO A 64 0.59 12.73 -3.59
CA PRO A 64 1.38 11.76 -4.34
C PRO A 64 2.81 11.54 -3.80
N CYS A 65 3.31 12.49 -3.01
CA CYS A 65 4.61 12.45 -2.35
C CYS A 65 4.51 12.18 -0.84
N GLY A 66 3.30 11.97 -0.31
CA GLY A 66 3.05 11.70 1.10
C GLY A 66 3.20 10.21 1.45
N THR A 67 2.32 9.72 2.30
CA THR A 67 2.33 8.32 2.78
C THR A 67 2.22 7.27 1.67
N ILE A 68 1.70 7.63 0.48
CA ILE A 68 1.66 6.73 -0.68
C ILE A 68 3.05 6.27 -1.13
N LEU A 69 4.11 7.08 -0.94
CA LEU A 69 5.47 6.69 -1.32
C LEU A 69 5.97 5.50 -0.49
N LEU A 70 5.52 5.37 0.76
CA LEU A 70 5.86 4.21 1.60
C LEU A 70 5.27 2.91 1.05
N HIS A 71 4.10 3.00 0.41
CA HIS A 71 3.42 1.85 -0.20
C HIS A 71 4.01 1.48 -1.54
N LEU A 72 4.59 2.46 -2.26
CA LEU A 72 5.26 2.28 -3.54
C LEU A 72 6.76 2.01 -3.42
N TYR A 73 7.29 1.90 -2.19
CA TYR A 73 8.72 1.69 -1.96
C TYR A 73 9.22 0.42 -2.65
N THR A 74 8.42 -0.65 -2.64
CA THR A 74 8.76 -1.92 -3.30
C THR A 74 8.71 -1.85 -4.81
N GLU A 75 7.82 -1.04 -5.37
CA GLU A 75 7.68 -0.79 -6.81
C GLU A 75 8.69 0.23 -7.32
N TYR A 76 9.38 0.95 -6.43
CA TYR A 76 10.27 2.05 -6.80
C TYR A 76 11.36 1.61 -7.76
N ASP A 77 12.00 0.47 -7.51
CA ASP A 77 13.11 -0.02 -8.34
C ASP A 77 12.63 -0.43 -9.74
N ASP A 78 11.48 -1.10 -9.83
CA ASP A 78 10.82 -1.43 -11.10
C ASP A 78 10.40 -0.16 -11.86
N LEU A 79 9.78 0.80 -11.17
CA LEU A 79 9.37 2.07 -11.76
C LEU A 79 10.58 2.86 -12.25
N LYS A 80 11.66 2.91 -11.46
CA LYS A 80 12.92 3.58 -11.83
C LYS A 80 13.52 2.93 -13.06
N TYR A 81 13.56 1.60 -13.12
CA TYR A 81 14.04 0.85 -14.28
C TYR A 81 13.19 1.11 -15.53
N LEU A 82 11.86 1.07 -15.42
CA LEU A 82 10.96 1.31 -16.55
C LEU A 82 11.00 2.76 -17.04
N LEU A 83 11.13 3.74 -16.14
CA LEU A 83 11.20 5.15 -16.50
C LEU A 83 12.55 5.51 -17.12
N SER A 84 13.66 4.98 -16.59
CA SER A 84 15.00 5.22 -17.14
C SER A 84 15.19 4.58 -18.52
N ASN A 85 14.62 3.40 -18.75
CA ASN A 85 14.69 2.72 -20.05
C ASN A 85 13.79 3.34 -21.13
N ASN A 86 12.75 4.09 -20.74
CA ASN A 86 11.93 4.87 -21.68
C ASN A 86 12.64 6.15 -22.16
N THR A 87 13.59 6.68 -21.39
CA THR A 87 14.50 7.73 -21.86
C THR A 87 15.60 7.14 -22.72
N ARG A 88 15.69 7.56 -23.99
CA ARG A 88 16.58 7.04 -25.06
C ARG A 88 18.09 7.11 -24.80
N VAL A 89 18.55 7.42 -23.58
CA VAL A 89 19.98 7.54 -23.24
C VAL A 89 20.43 6.26 -22.54
N LYS A 90 20.79 5.26 -23.34
CA LYS A 90 21.41 4.03 -22.85
C LYS A 90 22.88 4.30 -22.52
N ASN A 91 23.18 4.62 -21.26
CA ASN A 91 24.54 4.49 -20.75
C ASN A 91 24.70 3.06 -20.23
N GLU A 92 25.57 2.27 -20.87
CA GLU A 92 25.85 0.85 -20.56
C GLU A 92 26.24 0.61 -19.08
N GLN A 93 26.72 1.66 -18.39
CA GLN A 93 27.06 1.64 -16.97
C GLN A 93 25.84 1.63 -16.02
N GLN A 94 24.63 1.96 -16.47
CA GLN A 94 23.42 1.93 -15.63
C GLN A 94 22.83 0.52 -15.46
N GLN A 95 23.19 -0.43 -16.33
CA GLN A 95 22.72 -1.82 -16.23
C GLN A 95 23.45 -2.61 -15.12
N GLN A 96 24.58 -2.10 -14.63
CA GLN A 96 25.39 -2.73 -13.58
C GLN A 96 25.23 -2.10 -12.20
N GLN A 97 24.41 -1.05 -12.05
CA GLN A 97 24.03 -0.60 -10.71
C GLN A 97 23.16 -1.68 -10.10
N GLN A 98 23.84 -2.51 -9.34
CA GLN A 98 23.41 -3.70 -8.65
C GLN A 98 21.95 -3.59 -8.23
N HIS A 99 21.15 -4.47 -8.84
CA HIS A 99 19.88 -4.94 -8.33
C HIS A 99 20.15 -5.40 -6.89
N PHE A 100 20.02 -4.49 -5.92
CA PHE A 100 20.12 -4.85 -4.52
C PHE A 100 18.78 -5.48 -4.18
N GLU A 101 18.64 -6.74 -4.61
CA GLU A 101 17.42 -7.50 -4.48
C GLU A 101 17.07 -7.59 -2.99
N GLU A 102 16.02 -6.86 -2.59
CA GLU A 102 15.31 -7.19 -1.36
C GLU A 102 14.71 -8.59 -1.58
N HIS A 103 15.46 -9.61 -1.17
CA HIS A 103 15.04 -11.00 -1.29
C HIS A 103 14.18 -11.43 -0.11
N CYS A 104 13.35 -12.45 -0.31
CA CYS A 104 12.63 -13.12 0.77
C CYS A 104 12.88 -14.62 0.69
N SER A 105 12.90 -15.29 1.85
CA SER A 105 12.93 -16.75 1.95
C SER A 105 11.64 -17.23 2.62
N ALA A 106 11.02 -18.26 2.04
CA ALA A 106 9.80 -18.87 2.59
C ALA A 106 9.96 -20.39 2.68
N LEU A 107 9.33 -21.01 3.69
CA LEU A 107 9.29 -22.45 3.85
C LEU A 107 7.87 -22.89 4.20
N ILE A 108 7.35 -23.84 3.41
CA ILE A 108 6.13 -24.58 3.74
C ILE A 108 6.55 -26.02 4.02
N LYS A 109 6.33 -26.48 5.25
CA LYS A 109 6.75 -27.81 5.71
C LYS A 109 5.54 -28.59 6.21
N ILE A 110 5.22 -29.67 5.51
CA ILE A 110 4.28 -30.69 5.97
C ILE A 110 5.05 -31.65 6.89
N LEU A 111 4.53 -31.87 8.11
CA LEU A 111 5.14 -32.79 9.06
C LEU A 111 4.91 -34.26 8.66
N PRO A 112 5.75 -35.20 9.13
CA PRO A 112 5.53 -36.62 8.91
C PRO A 112 4.11 -37.04 9.31
N ASN A 113 3.53 -37.96 8.56
CA ASN A 113 2.16 -38.44 8.76
C ASN A 113 1.08 -37.33 8.68
N GLN A 114 1.36 -36.20 8.01
CA GLN A 114 0.42 -35.09 7.81
C GLN A 114 -0.15 -34.51 9.12
N MET A 115 0.63 -34.58 10.21
CA MET A 115 0.16 -34.11 11.52
C MET A 115 -0.04 -32.60 11.58
N ASP A 116 0.71 -31.83 10.78
CA ASP A 116 0.60 -30.38 10.72
C ASP A 116 1.23 -29.81 9.43
N VAL A 117 0.93 -28.54 9.14
CA VAL A 117 1.54 -27.73 8.09
C VAL A 117 2.13 -26.46 8.71
N LEU A 118 3.46 -26.39 8.74
CA LEU A 118 4.19 -25.22 9.20
C LEU A 118 4.49 -24.28 8.02
N VAL A 119 4.30 -22.99 8.23
CA VAL A 119 4.58 -21.94 7.24
C VAL A 119 5.47 -20.88 7.89
N SER A 120 6.59 -20.55 7.26
CA SER A 120 7.48 -19.49 7.71
C SER A 120 7.94 -18.61 6.55
N HIS A 121 8.27 -17.36 6.88
CA HIS A 121 8.74 -16.34 5.95
C HIS A 121 9.80 -15.46 6.62
N VAL A 122 10.88 -15.14 5.89
CA VAL A 122 11.97 -14.28 6.33
C VAL A 122 12.23 -13.24 5.24
N THR A 123 11.90 -11.98 5.54
CA THR A 123 12.18 -10.84 4.66
C THR A 123 13.63 -10.41 4.82
N PHE A 124 14.35 -10.24 3.71
CA PHE A 124 15.66 -9.59 3.71
C PHE A 124 15.45 -8.14 3.30
N ALA A 125 15.78 -7.22 4.19
CA ALA A 125 15.63 -5.80 3.95
C ALA A 125 16.80 -5.04 4.58
N ASN A 126 17.00 -3.80 4.14
CA ASN A 126 18.02 -2.93 4.70
C ASN A 126 17.80 -2.72 6.22
N LEU A 127 18.88 -2.64 7.01
CA LEU A 127 18.76 -2.44 8.47
C LEU A 127 17.94 -1.19 8.86
N LYS A 128 17.93 -0.17 7.99
CA LYS A 128 17.12 1.06 8.14
C LYS A 128 15.60 0.82 8.11
N SER A 129 15.12 -0.31 7.59
CA SER A 129 13.68 -0.67 7.63
C SER A 129 13.30 -1.48 8.87
N MET A 130 14.21 -1.75 9.81
CA MET A 130 13.95 -2.61 10.98
C MET A 130 13.04 -1.99 12.06
N LEU A 131 12.40 -0.84 11.80
CA LEU A 131 11.29 -0.40 12.63
C LEU A 131 10.04 -1.20 12.26
N ARG A 132 9.67 -2.18 13.08
CA ARG A 132 8.64 -3.19 12.78
C ARG A 132 7.39 -3.02 13.63
N ILE A 133 6.23 -3.33 13.04
CA ILE A 133 4.95 -3.41 13.74
C ILE A 133 4.25 -4.71 13.32
N LEU A 134 3.81 -5.51 14.29
CA LEU A 134 2.88 -6.61 14.03
C LEU A 134 1.45 -6.04 14.05
N LYS A 135 0.79 -6.02 12.89
CA LYS A 135 -0.54 -5.42 12.75
C LYS A 135 -1.62 -6.49 12.77
N ARG A 136 -2.69 -6.22 13.52
CA ARG A 136 -3.94 -6.99 13.50
C ARG A 136 -5.07 -6.06 13.08
N TYR A 137 -5.67 -6.31 11.92
CA TYR A 137 -6.85 -5.59 11.47
C TYR A 137 -8.10 -6.45 11.68
N THR A 138 -9.17 -5.82 12.15
CA THR A 138 -10.51 -6.40 12.19
C THR A 138 -11.45 -5.42 11.52
N LEU A 139 -11.77 -5.68 10.25
CA LEU A 139 -12.49 -4.78 9.36
C LEU A 139 -13.80 -5.44 8.92
N ASN A 140 -14.91 -4.73 9.09
CA ASN A 140 -16.25 -5.25 8.79
C ASN A 140 -16.73 -4.80 7.41
N TYR A 141 -15.92 -5.00 6.37
CA TYR A 141 -16.30 -4.70 5.00
C TYR A 141 -17.36 -5.69 4.51
N SER A 142 -18.45 -5.17 3.94
CA SER A 142 -19.64 -5.94 3.55
C SER A 142 -19.36 -7.01 2.48
N THR A 143 -18.42 -6.75 1.58
CA THR A 143 -18.09 -7.61 0.44
C THR A 143 -16.89 -8.53 0.69
N SER A 144 -16.27 -8.50 1.88
CA SER A 144 -15.11 -9.32 2.21
C SER A 144 -15.48 -10.60 2.96
N ASN A 145 -14.98 -11.74 2.49
CA ASN A 145 -15.07 -13.01 3.19
C ASN A 145 -14.14 -13.09 4.42
N SER A 146 -13.03 -12.34 4.41
CA SER A 146 -12.11 -12.26 5.54
C SER A 146 -12.23 -10.93 6.25
N LYS A 147 -12.55 -10.98 7.54
CA LYS A 147 -12.73 -9.80 8.39
C LYS A 147 -11.54 -9.53 9.30
N THR A 148 -10.65 -10.51 9.47
CA THR A 148 -9.50 -10.38 10.37
C THR A 148 -8.25 -10.88 9.68
N ILE A 149 -7.19 -10.06 9.75
CA ILE A 149 -5.87 -10.40 9.24
C ILE A 149 -4.82 -9.98 10.26
N VAL A 150 -3.77 -10.80 10.40
CA VAL A 150 -2.58 -10.48 11.18
C VAL A 150 -1.39 -10.57 10.24
N MET A 151 -0.56 -9.53 10.20
CA MET A 151 0.60 -9.49 9.31
C MET A 151 1.78 -8.75 9.95
N SER A 152 2.99 -9.17 9.60
CA SER A 152 4.20 -8.38 9.87
C SER A 152 4.25 -7.16 8.96
N SER A 153 4.46 -5.97 9.50
CA SER A 153 4.40 -4.71 8.76
C SER A 153 5.44 -3.71 9.29
N TYR A 154 5.36 -2.48 8.80
CA TYR A 154 6.15 -1.30 9.15
C TYR A 154 5.21 -0.17 9.60
N PRO A 155 5.71 0.88 10.29
CA PRO A 155 4.95 2.11 10.48
C PRO A 155 4.36 2.61 9.16
N ASP A 156 3.12 3.08 9.20
CA ASP A 156 2.41 3.72 8.08
C ASP A 156 2.17 2.86 6.82
N TYR A 157 2.64 1.60 6.78
CA TYR A 157 2.36 0.66 5.68
C TYR A 157 1.06 -0.12 5.92
N ILE A 158 -0.02 0.16 5.19
CA ILE A 158 -1.37 -0.37 5.43
C ILE A 158 -1.72 -1.61 4.60
#